data_AF-A0A7S2SB42-F1
#
_entry.id   AF-A0A7S2SB42-F1
#
_cell.length_a   1.000
_cell.length_b   1.000
_cell.length_c   1.000
_cell.angle_alpha   90.00
_cell.angle_beta   90.00
_cell.angle_gamma   90.00
#
_symmetry.space_group_name_H-M   'P 1'
#
loop_
_entity.id
_entity.type
_entity.pdbx_description
1 polymer ?
#
loop_
_entity_poly.entity_id
_entity_poly.type
_entity_poly.pdbx_seq_one_letter_code
_entity_poly.pdbx_strand_id
1 'polypeptide(L)'
;VTFSVVDYMTPNMKNVECSSRRKGGIATRYLEALCVPFLSGKNTSGLTQQMVKVFPKPTSEFQLPKSVFTPLILIGPGTGIAPFMGFLEHREAQIAAMNSTNAAKVASEGTWRGGYDIEEDDLPIDQKDARGLVLGADYREGKDKLDIDVFFGCRHKEHDWLYKNKMLELKQKGIVSNLNTAFSRDGEQKMYVQDKMRTTECATHLVKMIVEDNAMVYVCGDGNAMGKDVQDTIVELLATHHFGTNSKEDGLAKGRSYFNEMKSKRRFLMDIWS
;
A
#
# COMPACT_ATOMS: atom_id res chain seq x y z
N VAL A 1 1.06 12.50 -10.45
CA VAL A 1 1.20 11.33 -11.35
C VAL A 1 2.67 11.06 -11.52
N THR A 2 3.15 9.87 -11.15
CA THR A 2 4.54 9.46 -11.38
C THR A 2 4.55 8.34 -12.40
N PHE A 3 5.44 8.45 -13.39
CA PHE A 3 5.66 7.43 -14.39
C PHE A 3 7.16 7.32 -14.66
N SER A 4 7.60 6.12 -15.01
CA SER A 4 8.96 5.91 -15.51
C SER A 4 8.98 6.13 -17.02
N VAL A 5 10.01 6.82 -17.50
CA VAL A 5 10.28 6.88 -18.93
C VAL A 5 10.90 5.56 -19.35
N VAL A 6 10.22 4.83 -20.23
CA VAL A 6 10.63 3.49 -20.67
C VAL A 6 11.38 3.63 -21.99
N ASP A 7 12.56 3.04 -22.06
CA ASP A 7 13.31 2.87 -23.30
C ASP A 7 13.70 1.41 -23.49
N TYR A 8 13.69 0.96 -24.73
CA TYR A 8 14.08 -0.39 -25.11
C TYR A 8 15.04 -0.34 -26.30
N MET A 9 15.95 -1.32 -26.32
CA MET A 9 16.93 -1.47 -27.38
C MET A 9 16.34 -2.37 -28.45
N THR A 10 16.29 -1.89 -29.69
CA THR A 10 15.85 -2.67 -30.84
C THR A 10 17.03 -2.92 -31.78
N PRO A 11 17.16 -4.13 -32.36
CA PRO A 11 18.09 -4.36 -33.45
C PRO A 11 17.76 -3.43 -34.62
N ASN A 12 18.76 -2.74 -35.15
CA ASN A 12 18.64 -1.93 -36.34
C ASN A 12 19.14 -2.75 -37.52
N MET A 13 18.21 -3.33 -38.28
CA MET A 13 18.52 -4.04 -39.50
C MET A 13 18.65 -3.03 -40.65
N LYS A 14 19.86 -2.49 -40.84
CA LYS A 14 20.27 -1.83 -42.07
C LYS A 14 21.59 -2.45 -42.52
N ASN A 15 21.61 -3.07 -43.70
CA ASN A 15 22.77 -3.61 -44.43
C ASN A 15 23.95 -4.08 -43.56
N VAL A 16 23.98 -5.39 -43.27
CA VAL A 16 25.14 -6.17 -42.79
C VAL A 16 25.72 -5.79 -41.40
N GLU A 17 25.42 -4.62 -40.84
CA GLU A 17 25.83 -4.24 -39.47
C GLU A 17 24.64 -4.23 -38.49
N CYS A 18 24.71 -5.10 -37.48
CA CYS A 18 23.75 -5.13 -36.39
C CYS A 18 24.06 -3.99 -35.41
N SER A 19 23.55 -2.79 -35.67
CA SER A 19 23.56 -1.69 -34.69
C SER A 19 22.34 -1.79 -33.77
N SER A 20 22.42 -1.28 -32.54
CA SER A 20 21.28 -1.21 -31.63
C SER A 20 20.70 0.21 -31.61
N ARG A 21 19.38 0.35 -31.75
CA ARG A 21 18.67 1.63 -31.69
C ARG A 21 17.82 1.70 -30.43
N ARG A 22 17.99 2.76 -29.65
CA ARG A 22 17.12 3.10 -28.52
C ARG A 22 15.78 3.62 -29.04
N LYS A 23 14.69 2.97 -28.65
CA LYS A 23 13.31 3.43 -28.89
C LYS A 23 12.65 3.70 -27.54
N GLY A 24 11.95 4.81 -27.43
CA GLY A 24 11.18 5.14 -26.23
C GLY A 24 9.75 4.61 -26.31
N GLY A 25 9.15 4.36 -25.14
CA GLY A 25 7.75 3.98 -25.03
C GLY A 25 6.82 5.09 -25.54
N ILE A 26 5.77 4.71 -26.29
CA ILE A 26 4.89 5.67 -26.97
C ILE A 26 4.23 6.62 -25.96
N ALA A 27 3.54 6.07 -24.96
CA ALA A 27 2.80 6.86 -23.99
C ALA A 27 3.72 7.63 -23.03
N THR A 28 4.79 7.00 -22.55
CA THR A 28 5.70 7.61 -21.57
C THR A 28 6.53 8.73 -22.18
N ARG A 29 7.00 8.59 -23.43
CA ARG A 29 7.67 9.68 -24.16
C ARG A 29 6.71 10.79 -24.57
N TYR A 30 5.47 10.45 -24.94
CA TYR A 30 4.45 11.45 -25.18
C TYR A 30 4.22 12.30 -23.92
N LEU A 31 3.95 11.67 -22.77
CA LEU A 31 3.76 12.37 -21.50
C LEU A 31 4.99 13.16 -21.07
N GLU A 32 6.19 12.60 -21.20
CA GLU A 32 7.44 13.31 -20.92
C GLU A 32 7.54 14.58 -21.77
N ALA A 33 7.30 14.50 -23.09
CA ALA A 33 7.34 15.64 -24.00
C ALA A 33 6.32 16.73 -23.63
N LEU A 34 5.11 16.35 -23.19
CA LEU A 34 4.12 17.30 -22.67
C LEU A 34 4.61 17.97 -21.36
N CYS A 35 5.35 17.24 -20.53
CA CYS A 35 5.86 17.71 -19.24
C CYS A 35 7.13 18.57 -19.34
N VAL A 36 7.95 18.42 -20.39
CA VAL A 36 9.24 19.14 -20.54
C VAL A 36 9.13 20.65 -20.27
N PRO A 37 8.14 21.39 -20.81
CA PRO A 37 8.02 22.82 -20.57
C PRO A 37 7.80 23.16 -19.09
N PHE A 38 7.01 22.35 -18.38
CA PHE A 38 6.74 22.52 -16.94
C PHE A 38 7.96 22.19 -16.08
N LEU A 39 8.75 21.19 -16.48
CA LEU A 39 9.95 20.77 -15.76
C LEU A 39 11.14 21.73 -15.98
N SER A 40 11.18 22.42 -17.11
CA SER A 40 12.29 23.31 -17.48
C SER A 40 12.21 24.70 -16.83
N GLY A 41 11.19 24.97 -16.00
CA GLY A 41 11.01 26.24 -15.30
C GLY A 41 10.78 27.46 -16.21
N LYS A 42 10.46 27.25 -17.49
CA LYS A 42 10.18 28.34 -18.44
C LYS A 42 8.78 28.90 -18.20
N ASN A 43 8.63 30.22 -18.34
CA ASN A 43 7.35 30.91 -18.24
C ASN A 43 6.31 30.22 -19.15
N THR A 44 5.30 29.63 -18.53
CA THR A 44 4.23 28.86 -19.19
C THR A 44 3.17 29.76 -19.84
N SER A 45 3.36 31.08 -19.79
CA SER A 45 2.42 32.16 -20.15
C SER A 45 1.99 32.20 -21.62
N GLY A 46 2.42 31.25 -22.46
CA GLY A 46 2.03 31.12 -23.87
C GLY A 46 1.93 29.67 -24.34
N LEU A 47 1.98 28.68 -23.43
CA LEU A 47 1.78 27.28 -23.80
C LEU A 47 0.28 27.04 -23.94
N THR A 48 -0.15 26.57 -25.11
CA THR A 48 -1.50 26.04 -25.32
C THR A 48 -1.75 24.93 -24.30
N GLN A 49 -2.89 24.99 -23.61
CA GLN A 49 -3.29 24.01 -22.60
C GLN A 49 -3.31 22.61 -23.22
N GLN A 50 -2.25 21.83 -22.99
CA GLN A 50 -2.14 20.48 -23.49
C GLN A 50 -3.02 19.57 -22.65
N MET A 51 -4.15 19.13 -23.23
CA MET A 51 -5.08 18.22 -22.58
C MET A 51 -4.73 16.77 -22.89
N VAL A 52 -4.64 15.95 -21.85
CA VAL A 52 -4.52 14.49 -21.99
C VAL A 52 -5.92 13.89 -21.82
N LYS A 53 -6.40 13.17 -22.83
CA LYS A 53 -7.66 12.44 -22.75
C LYS A 53 -7.47 11.21 -21.86
N VAL A 54 -8.23 11.14 -20.78
CA VAL A 54 -8.23 10.01 -19.84
C VAL A 54 -9.64 9.46 -19.69
N PHE A 55 -9.77 8.17 -19.41
CA PHE A 55 -11.04 7.52 -19.10
C PHE A 55 -10.84 6.67 -17.83
N PRO A 56 -11.79 6.70 -16.87
CA PRO A 56 -11.69 5.88 -15.68
C PRO A 56 -11.90 4.41 -16.04
N LYS A 57 -11.00 3.54 -15.58
CA LYS A 57 -11.22 2.10 -15.58
C LYS A 57 -11.85 1.74 -14.23
N PRO A 58 -13.07 1.15 -14.19
CA PRO A 58 -13.64 0.69 -12.93
C PRO A 58 -12.73 -0.37 -12.30
N THR A 59 -12.26 -0.13 -11.09
CA THR A 59 -11.47 -1.08 -10.30
C THR A 59 -12.23 -1.44 -9.03
N SER A 60 -12.71 -2.68 -8.94
CA SER A 60 -13.43 -3.17 -7.75
C SER A 60 -12.56 -4.03 -6.82
N GLU A 61 -11.38 -4.45 -7.27
CA GLU A 61 -10.61 -5.47 -6.57
C GLU A 61 -9.45 -4.90 -5.73
N PHE A 62 -8.83 -3.81 -6.16
CA PHE A 62 -7.68 -3.19 -5.49
C PHE A 62 -8.10 -1.92 -4.73
N GLN A 63 -8.88 -2.11 -3.67
CA GLN A 63 -9.41 -1.02 -2.83
C GLN A 63 -8.99 -1.20 -1.38
N LEU A 64 -8.93 -0.09 -0.63
CA LEU A 64 -8.72 -0.13 0.82
C LEU A 64 -9.90 -0.80 1.54
N PRO A 65 -9.66 -1.44 2.70
CA PRO A 65 -10.75 -1.92 3.54
C PRO A 65 -11.56 -0.74 4.09
N LYS A 66 -12.86 -1.00 4.29
CA LYS A 66 -13.81 -0.01 4.83
C LYS A 66 -13.40 0.52 6.20
N SER A 67 -12.86 -0.35 7.06
CA SER A 67 -12.37 0.04 8.38
C SER A 67 -10.98 0.67 8.29
N VAL A 68 -10.79 1.78 9.00
CA VAL A 68 -9.49 2.46 9.14
C VAL A 68 -8.50 1.66 9.99
N PHE A 69 -9.01 0.84 10.91
CA PHE A 69 -8.22 0.07 11.86
C PHE A 69 -7.76 -1.28 11.32
N THR A 70 -8.20 -1.68 10.12
CA THR A 70 -7.66 -2.88 9.46
C THR A 70 -6.19 -2.63 9.11
N PRO A 71 -5.24 -3.43 9.66
CA PRO A 71 -3.83 -3.26 9.38
C PRO A 71 -3.51 -3.52 7.92
N LEU A 72 -2.53 -2.79 7.39
CA LEU A 72 -2.14 -2.85 5.98
C LEU A 72 -0.67 -3.16 5.84
N ILE A 73 -0.34 -4.07 4.93
CA ILE A 73 1.03 -4.34 4.48
C ILE A 73 1.10 -3.98 3.00
N LEU A 74 1.82 -2.91 2.67
CA LEU A 74 1.89 -2.33 1.33
C LEU A 74 3.29 -2.58 0.74
N ILE A 75 3.38 -3.41 -0.30
CA ILE A 75 4.65 -3.84 -0.90
C ILE A 75 4.74 -3.31 -2.33
N GLY A 76 5.55 -2.30 -2.55
CA GLY A 76 5.60 -1.58 -3.84
C GLY A 76 6.99 -1.05 -4.18
N PRO A 77 7.88 -1.86 -4.79
CA PRO A 77 9.15 -1.36 -5.27
C PRO A 77 9.01 -0.47 -6.52
N GLY A 78 9.89 0.52 -6.64
CA GLY A 78 9.94 1.45 -7.76
C GLY A 78 8.62 2.19 -7.95
N THR A 79 8.09 2.20 -9.18
CA THR A 79 6.79 2.83 -9.49
C THR A 79 5.59 2.09 -8.89
N GLY A 80 5.78 0.87 -8.36
CA GLY A 80 4.75 0.13 -7.63
C GLY A 80 4.26 0.84 -6.36
N ILE A 81 5.00 1.84 -5.87
CA ILE A 81 4.58 2.67 -4.73
C ILE A 81 3.42 3.63 -5.07
N ALA A 82 3.16 3.89 -6.35
CA ALA A 82 2.22 4.92 -6.80
C ALA A 82 0.78 4.75 -6.24
N PRO A 83 0.11 3.58 -6.32
CA PRO A 83 -1.22 3.43 -5.73
C PRO A 83 -1.20 3.55 -4.20
N PHE A 84 -0.10 3.15 -3.56
CA PHE A 84 0.03 3.22 -2.11
C PHE A 84 0.13 4.65 -1.58
N MET A 85 0.69 5.60 -2.35
CA MET A 85 0.62 7.01 -1.99
C MET A 85 -0.83 7.49 -1.91
N GLY A 86 -1.65 7.13 -2.89
CA GLY A 86 -3.08 7.45 -2.87
C GLY A 86 -3.80 6.80 -1.68
N PHE A 87 -3.44 5.56 -1.34
CA PHE A 87 -4.00 4.89 -0.16
C PHE A 87 -3.62 5.60 1.14
N LEU A 88 -2.35 5.98 1.29
CA LEU A 88 -1.85 6.66 2.49
C LEU A 88 -2.45 8.07 2.62
N GLU A 89 -2.57 8.82 1.53
CA GLU A 89 -3.25 10.11 1.50
C GLU A 89 -4.74 9.97 1.85
N HIS A 90 -5.40 8.93 1.33
CA HIS A 90 -6.79 8.66 1.68
C HIS A 90 -6.95 8.30 3.16
N ARG A 91 -6.05 7.49 3.73
CA ARG A 91 -6.01 7.20 5.17
C ARG A 91 -5.79 8.45 5.99
N GLU A 92 -4.82 9.28 5.62
CA GLU A 92 -4.55 10.57 6.26
C GLU A 92 -5.82 11.43 6.30
N ALA A 93 -6.56 11.53 5.19
CA ALA A 93 -7.82 12.25 5.13
C ALA A 93 -8.95 11.62 5.99
N GLN A 94 -9.09 10.29 5.97
CA GLN A 94 -10.06 9.56 6.80
C GLN A 94 -9.81 9.82 8.29
N ILE A 95 -8.54 9.82 8.71
CA ILE A 95 -8.13 10.06 10.09
C ILE A 95 -8.38 11.52 10.49
N ALA A 96 -8.02 12.47 9.63
CA ALA A 96 -8.31 13.89 9.87
C ALA A 96 -9.82 14.15 10.03
N ALA A 97 -10.65 13.52 9.20
CA ALA A 97 -12.10 13.59 9.31
C ALA A 97 -12.64 12.93 10.60
N MET A 98 -12.08 11.79 10.99
CA MET A 98 -12.46 11.08 12.22
C MET A 98 -12.11 11.90 13.47
N ASN A 99 -10.91 12.50 13.52
CA ASN A 99 -10.49 13.38 14.61
C ASN A 99 -11.37 14.62 14.72
N SER A 100 -11.75 15.22 13.59
CA SER A 100 -12.67 16.37 13.56
C SER A 100 -14.06 16.01 14.07
N THR A 101 -14.55 14.81 13.73
CA THR A 101 -15.86 14.32 14.18
C THR A 101 -15.85 13.99 15.67
N ASN A 102 -14.77 13.38 16.17
CA ASN A 102 -14.61 13.12 17.60
C ASN A 102 -14.51 14.43 18.38
N ALA A 103 -13.76 15.42 17.89
CA ALA A 103 -13.72 16.76 18.49
C ALA A 103 -15.11 17.44 18.51
N ALA A 104 -15.88 17.30 17.43
CA ALA A 104 -17.25 17.81 17.37
C ALA A 104 -18.19 17.07 18.34
N LYS A 105 -18.06 15.74 18.48
CA LYS A 105 -18.82 14.94 19.46
C LYS A 105 -18.51 15.36 20.90
N VAL A 106 -17.23 15.47 21.25
CA VAL A 106 -16.79 15.92 22.58
C VAL A 106 -17.25 17.36 22.87
N ALA A 107 -17.27 18.24 21.87
CA ALA A 107 -17.81 19.60 22.01
C ALA A 107 -19.35 19.64 22.15
N SER A 108 -20.06 18.63 21.62
CA SER A 108 -21.51 18.48 21.73
C SER A 108 -21.98 17.71 22.96
N GLU A 109 -21.07 17.05 23.69
CA GLU A 109 -21.32 16.42 24.99
C GLU A 109 -21.32 17.46 26.14
N GLY A 110 -21.78 18.68 25.85
CA GLY A 110 -22.09 19.66 26.87
C GLY A 110 -23.29 19.20 27.71
N THR A 111 -23.14 19.24 29.02
CA THR A 111 -24.23 19.04 29.97
C THR A 111 -25.21 20.22 29.89
N TRP A 112 -26.29 20.06 29.11
CA TRP A 112 -27.39 21.03 29.13
C TRP A 112 -28.77 20.39 28.93
N ARG A 113 -29.35 19.89 30.03
CA ARG A 113 -30.60 20.38 30.67
C ARG A 113 -30.92 19.52 31.92
N GLY A 114 -30.67 20.06 33.11
CA GLY A 114 -31.58 19.85 34.23
C GLY A 114 -31.35 18.70 35.24
N GLY A 115 -30.16 18.10 35.35
CA GLY A 115 -29.82 17.27 36.53
C GLY A 115 -30.68 16.02 36.74
N TYR A 116 -31.25 15.45 35.69
CA TYR A 116 -31.85 14.12 35.70
C TYR A 116 -30.90 13.17 34.97
N ASP A 117 -30.39 12.16 35.69
CA ASP A 117 -29.73 11.02 35.08
C ASP A 117 -30.77 10.22 34.30
N ILE A 118 -30.47 9.91 33.03
CA ILE A 118 -31.28 9.02 32.19
C ILE A 118 -31.00 7.61 32.69
N GLU A 119 -32.00 6.94 33.29
CA GLU A 119 -31.88 5.52 33.62
C GLU A 119 -32.02 4.69 32.33
N GLU A 120 -31.48 3.47 32.27
CA GLU A 120 -31.53 2.62 31.06
C GLU A 120 -32.97 2.39 30.54
N ASP A 121 -33.97 2.55 31.41
CA ASP A 121 -35.39 2.44 31.10
C ASP A 121 -35.98 3.66 30.33
N ASP A 122 -35.29 4.80 30.32
CA ASP A 122 -35.73 6.04 29.65
C ASP A 122 -35.35 6.08 28.16
N LEU A 123 -34.64 5.08 27.65
CA LEU A 123 -34.28 4.96 26.23
C LEU A 123 -35.31 4.07 25.50
N PRO A 124 -36.20 4.63 24.65
CA PRO A 124 -37.14 3.82 23.87
C PRO A 124 -36.42 3.25 22.64
N ILE A 125 -35.56 2.25 22.86
CA ILE A 125 -34.97 1.47 21.79
C ILE A 125 -35.83 0.21 21.64
N ASP A 126 -36.79 0.26 20.71
CA ASP A 126 -37.49 -0.95 20.26
C ASP A 126 -36.46 -1.89 19.61
N GLN A 127 -36.28 -3.08 20.18
CA GLN A 127 -35.37 -4.12 19.67
C GLN A 127 -35.66 -4.52 18.20
N LYS A 128 -36.82 -4.14 17.64
CA LYS A 128 -37.18 -4.44 16.24
C LYS A 128 -36.74 -3.38 15.22
N ASP A 129 -36.32 -2.21 15.68
CA ASP A 129 -35.92 -1.10 14.80
C ASP A 129 -34.41 -1.07 14.53
N ALA A 130 -33.62 -1.86 15.26
CA ALA A 130 -32.20 -2.08 15.02
C ALA A 130 -31.92 -3.04 13.84
N ARG A 131 -32.70 -2.96 12.75
CA ARG A 131 -32.42 -3.68 11.50
C ARG A 131 -31.19 -3.09 10.81
N GLY A 132 -30.01 -3.54 11.26
CA GLY A 132 -28.76 -3.44 10.50
C GLY A 132 -27.65 -2.60 11.12
N LEU A 133 -27.87 -1.95 12.26
CA LEU A 133 -26.79 -1.31 13.03
C LEU A 133 -26.42 -2.20 14.21
N VAL A 134 -25.62 -3.23 13.91
CA VAL A 134 -24.74 -3.81 14.92
C VAL A 134 -23.68 -2.76 15.19
N LEU A 135 -23.93 -1.87 16.15
CA LEU A 135 -22.87 -1.16 16.84
C LEU A 135 -22.09 -2.24 17.60
N GLY A 136 -21.13 -2.85 16.91
CA GLY A 136 -20.32 -3.92 17.47
C GLY A 136 -19.64 -3.41 18.73
N ALA A 137 -20.01 -3.98 19.87
CA ALA A 137 -19.25 -3.88 21.11
C ALA A 137 -17.82 -4.43 20.95
N ASP A 138 -17.52 -5.11 19.83
CA ASP A 138 -16.19 -5.58 19.44
C ASP A 138 -15.22 -4.45 19.01
N TYR A 139 -15.67 -3.19 18.88
CA TYR A 139 -14.90 -2.11 18.24
C TYR A 139 -14.15 -1.15 19.18
N ARG A 140 -14.34 -1.23 20.50
CA ARG A 140 -13.83 -0.22 21.46
C ARG A 140 -12.73 -0.68 22.41
N GLU A 141 -12.30 -1.93 22.34
CA GLU A 141 -11.18 -2.40 23.17
C GLU A 141 -9.91 -2.57 22.33
N GLY A 142 -9.08 -1.52 22.31
CA GLY A 142 -7.63 -1.68 22.17
C GLY A 142 -6.99 -1.54 20.79
N LYS A 143 -7.75 -1.30 19.70
CA LYS A 143 -7.17 -1.02 18.36
C LYS A 143 -7.31 0.44 17.93
N ASP A 144 -6.94 1.37 18.81
CA ASP A 144 -6.77 2.80 18.43
C ASP A 144 -5.50 3.04 17.59
N LYS A 145 -4.69 2.00 17.37
CA LYS A 145 -3.44 2.09 16.64
C LYS A 145 -3.65 1.69 15.19
N LEU A 146 -3.42 2.64 14.29
CA LEU A 146 -3.23 2.38 12.87
C LEU A 146 -1.94 1.60 12.71
N ASP A 147 -2.03 0.44 12.04
CA ASP A 147 -0.83 -0.35 11.76
C ASP A 147 -0.65 -0.53 10.25
N ILE A 148 0.19 0.32 9.68
CA ILE A 148 0.46 0.35 8.24
C ILE A 148 1.96 0.19 8.01
N ASP A 149 2.32 -0.93 7.42
CA ASP A 149 3.69 -1.29 7.05
C ASP A 149 3.90 -1.07 5.55
N VAL A 150 4.90 -0.27 5.21
CA VAL A 150 5.25 0.04 3.82
C VAL A 150 6.61 -0.56 3.49
N PHE A 151 6.65 -1.44 2.50
CA PHE A 151 7.86 -2.01 1.91
C PHE A 151 8.13 -1.34 0.57
N PHE A 152 9.18 -0.53 0.52
CA PHE A 152 9.62 0.18 -0.68
C PHE A 152 11.01 -0.31 -1.09
N GLY A 153 11.23 -0.47 -2.40
CA GLY A 153 12.52 -0.87 -2.94
C GLY A 153 12.93 0.00 -4.12
N CYS A 154 14.19 0.40 -4.18
CA CYS A 154 14.75 1.09 -5.34
C CYS A 154 16.23 0.71 -5.57
N ARG A 155 16.89 1.30 -6.55
CA ARG A 155 18.31 1.00 -6.85
C ARG A 155 19.22 1.75 -5.88
N HIS A 156 19.06 3.05 -5.82
CA HIS A 156 19.91 3.98 -5.09
C HIS A 156 19.09 4.97 -4.26
N LYS A 157 19.38 5.03 -2.97
CA LYS A 157 18.73 5.92 -1.99
C LYS A 157 18.75 7.39 -2.41
N GLU A 158 19.78 7.81 -3.12
CA GLU A 158 19.98 9.21 -3.53
C GLU A 158 19.33 9.57 -4.88
N HIS A 159 19.02 8.57 -5.72
CA HIS A 159 18.57 8.84 -7.09
C HIS A 159 17.12 8.46 -7.36
N ASP A 160 16.67 7.30 -6.90
CA ASP A 160 15.37 6.74 -7.29
C ASP A 160 14.48 6.38 -6.10
N TRP A 161 14.72 6.99 -4.93
CA TRP A 161 13.78 6.97 -3.81
C TRP A 161 12.60 7.91 -4.10
N LEU A 162 11.68 7.44 -4.93
CA LEU A 162 10.42 8.12 -5.27
C LEU A 162 9.66 8.48 -3.99
N TYR A 163 9.10 9.69 -3.92
CA TYR A 163 8.29 10.16 -2.77
C TYR A 163 8.98 10.10 -1.40
N LYS A 164 10.31 10.08 -1.34
CA LYS A 164 11.09 10.02 -0.09
C LYS A 164 10.57 10.94 1.00
N ASN A 165 10.45 12.24 0.70
CA ASN A 165 10.03 13.24 1.69
C ASN A 165 8.61 12.98 2.19
N LYS A 166 7.68 12.63 1.29
CA LYS A 166 6.29 12.34 1.66
C LYS A 166 6.16 11.08 2.51
N MET A 167 6.91 10.01 2.21
CA MET A 167 6.92 8.81 3.06
C MET A 167 7.46 9.07 4.46
N LEU A 168 8.55 9.85 4.55
CA LEU A 168 9.12 10.24 5.83
C LEU A 168 8.16 11.11 6.63
N GLU A 169 7.48 12.04 5.98
CA GLU A 169 6.42 12.86 6.59
C GLU A 169 5.26 12.02 7.10
N LEU A 170 4.76 11.07 6.30
CA LEU A 170 3.68 10.16 6.69
C LEU A 170 4.06 9.26 7.87
N LYS A 171 5.33 8.85 7.94
CA LYS A 171 5.88 8.14 9.10
C LYS A 171 5.93 9.04 10.34
N GLN A 172 6.39 10.29 10.19
CA GLN A 172 6.43 11.26 11.29
C GLN A 172 5.04 11.60 11.83
N LYS A 173 4.03 11.66 10.94
CA LYS A 173 2.62 11.85 11.29
C LYS A 173 1.97 10.63 11.96
N GLY A 174 2.67 9.49 12.02
CA GLY A 174 2.12 8.24 12.57
C GLY A 174 1.07 7.56 11.68
N ILE A 175 0.95 7.96 10.41
CA ILE A 175 0.07 7.28 9.44
C ILE A 175 0.70 5.96 9.01
N VAL A 176 2.02 5.97 8.77
CA VAL A 176 2.81 4.77 8.48
C VAL A 176 3.54 4.36 9.76
N SER A 177 3.26 3.15 10.25
CA SER A 177 3.94 2.57 11.42
C SER A 177 5.40 2.29 11.09
N ASN A 178 5.62 1.40 10.11
CA ASN A 178 6.97 0.98 9.72
C ASN A 178 7.20 1.26 8.24
N LEU A 179 8.31 1.94 7.96
CA LEU A 179 8.80 2.18 6.61
C LEU A 179 10.05 1.33 6.40
N ASN A 180 9.88 0.25 5.66
CA ASN A 180 10.92 -0.73 5.34
C ASN A 180 11.44 -0.48 3.93
N THR A 181 12.66 0.05 3.82
CA THR A 181 13.29 0.35 2.52
C THR A 181 14.39 -0.64 2.16
N ALA A 182 14.44 -1.05 0.89
CA ALA A 182 15.48 -1.90 0.32
C ALA A 182 16.20 -1.18 -0.84
N PHE A 183 17.53 -1.09 -0.79
CA PHE A 183 18.36 -0.45 -1.82
C PHE A 183 19.22 -1.50 -2.51
N SER A 184 18.86 -1.84 -3.75
CA SER A 184 19.47 -2.98 -4.46
C SER A 184 20.89 -2.74 -4.97
N ARG A 185 21.38 -1.48 -5.00
CA ARG A 185 22.68 -1.11 -5.58
C ARG A 185 23.54 -0.18 -4.71
N ASP A 186 23.13 0.13 -3.48
CA ASP A 186 23.91 1.00 -2.58
C ASP A 186 24.93 0.25 -1.72
N GLY A 187 24.78 -1.06 -1.57
CA GLY A 187 25.70 -1.92 -0.81
C GLY A 187 26.40 -2.95 -1.69
N GLU A 188 27.30 -3.72 -1.09
CA GLU A 188 27.96 -4.84 -1.75
C GLU A 188 26.99 -5.97 -2.12
N GLN A 189 25.95 -6.15 -1.31
CA GLN A 189 24.92 -7.16 -1.50
C GLN A 189 23.63 -6.54 -2.06
N LYS A 190 23.01 -7.23 -3.01
CA LYS A 190 21.71 -6.82 -3.58
C LYS A 190 20.62 -7.06 -2.53
N MET A 191 19.96 -5.99 -2.11
CA MET A 191 18.85 -6.04 -1.16
C MET A 191 17.53 -5.70 -1.87
N TYR A 192 16.61 -6.65 -1.96
CA TYR A 192 15.25 -6.45 -2.46
C TYR A 192 14.22 -6.42 -1.33
N VAL A 193 12.96 -6.15 -1.68
CA VAL A 193 11.86 -6.05 -0.70
C VAL A 193 11.63 -7.36 0.04
N GLN A 194 11.69 -8.49 -0.67
CA GLN A 194 11.58 -9.83 -0.09
C GLN A 194 12.72 -10.15 0.89
N ASP A 195 13.95 -9.69 0.61
CA ASP A 195 15.08 -9.88 1.51
C ASP A 195 14.90 -9.04 2.78
N LYS A 196 14.33 -7.84 2.65
CA LYS A 196 13.96 -7.02 3.81
C LYS A 196 12.89 -7.68 4.66
N MET A 197 11.88 -8.30 4.04
CA MET A 197 10.85 -9.08 4.75
C MET A 197 11.44 -10.28 5.50
N ARG A 198 12.53 -10.88 4.99
CA ARG A 198 13.22 -12.03 5.61
C ARG A 198 14.10 -11.67 6.81
N THR A 199 14.33 -10.38 7.07
CA THR A 199 15.06 -9.95 8.28
C THR A 199 14.25 -10.36 9.52
N THR A 200 14.88 -10.96 10.54
CA THR A 200 14.21 -11.58 11.70
C THR A 200 13.12 -10.70 12.35
N GLU A 201 13.44 -9.42 12.56
CA GLU A 201 12.51 -8.43 13.13
C GLU A 201 11.28 -8.23 12.24
N CYS A 202 11.51 -8.01 10.94
CA CYS A 202 10.43 -7.81 9.95
C CYS A 202 9.61 -9.08 9.77
N ALA A 203 10.26 -10.25 9.69
CA ALA A 203 9.62 -11.53 9.48
C ALA A 203 8.62 -11.87 10.59
N THR A 204 9.04 -11.70 11.85
CA THR A 204 8.20 -12.00 13.01
C THR A 204 7.04 -11.01 13.11
N HIS A 205 7.30 -9.71 12.87
CA HIS A 205 6.25 -8.69 12.86
C HIS A 205 5.23 -8.90 11.74
N LEU A 206 5.68 -9.20 10.52
CA LEU A 206 4.81 -9.48 9.37
C LEU A 206 3.89 -10.65 9.62
N VAL A 207 4.43 -11.76 10.15
CA VAL A 207 3.62 -12.95 10.43
C VAL A 207 2.61 -12.67 11.54
N LYS A 208 2.99 -11.91 12.57
CA LYS A 208 2.06 -11.43 13.60
C LYS A 208 0.92 -10.62 12.99
N MET A 209 1.23 -9.61 12.18
CA MET A 209 0.21 -8.78 11.52
C MET A 209 -0.73 -9.62 10.63
N ILE A 210 -0.18 -10.57 9.88
CA ILE A 210 -0.95 -11.42 8.97
C ILE A 210 -1.86 -12.37 9.75
N VAL A 211 -1.34 -13.05 10.76
CA VAL A 211 -2.06 -14.12 11.45
C VAL A 211 -2.96 -13.57 12.56
N GLU A 212 -2.42 -12.76 13.45
CA GLU A 212 -3.11 -12.27 14.66
C GLU A 212 -3.98 -11.06 14.34
N ASP A 213 -3.45 -10.09 13.59
CA ASP A 213 -4.15 -8.82 13.36
C ASP A 213 -5.03 -8.80 12.11
N ASN A 214 -5.10 -9.93 11.41
CA ASN A 214 -5.90 -10.10 10.20
C ASN A 214 -5.60 -9.03 9.12
N ALA A 215 -4.32 -8.62 9.00
CA ALA A 215 -3.87 -7.58 8.08
C ALA A 215 -4.19 -7.87 6.60
N MET A 216 -4.41 -6.82 5.81
CA MET A 216 -4.52 -6.93 4.36
C MET A 216 -3.18 -6.63 3.70
N VAL A 217 -2.76 -7.51 2.79
CA VAL A 217 -1.50 -7.43 2.06
C VAL A 217 -1.77 -6.99 0.64
N TYR A 218 -1.06 -5.94 0.20
CA TYR A 218 -1.12 -5.41 -1.15
C TYR A 218 0.25 -5.45 -1.79
N VAL A 219 0.34 -5.99 -3.00
CA VAL A 219 1.58 -6.01 -3.79
C VAL A 219 1.37 -5.26 -5.10
N CYS A 220 2.25 -4.33 -5.42
CA CYS A 220 2.18 -3.59 -6.68
C CYS A 220 3.55 -3.45 -7.34
N GLY A 221 3.62 -3.58 -8.66
CA GLY A 221 4.84 -3.40 -9.45
C GLY A 221 5.05 -4.50 -10.49
N ASP A 222 6.31 -4.92 -10.67
CA ASP A 222 6.68 -5.93 -11.66
C ASP A 222 6.12 -7.31 -11.34
N GLY A 223 5.34 -7.86 -12.27
CA GLY A 223 4.70 -9.16 -12.14
C GLY A 223 5.57 -10.37 -12.39
N ASN A 224 6.60 -10.21 -13.21
CA ASN A 224 7.29 -11.36 -13.80
C ASN A 224 8.18 -12.06 -12.77
N ALA A 225 8.87 -11.28 -11.93
CA ALA A 225 9.73 -11.83 -10.86
C ALA A 225 9.20 -11.43 -9.48
N MET A 226 9.05 -10.13 -9.22
CA MET A 226 8.78 -9.62 -7.87
C MET A 226 7.46 -10.14 -7.28
N GLY A 227 6.38 -10.13 -8.07
CA GLY A 227 5.09 -10.62 -7.62
C GLY A 227 5.10 -12.10 -7.18
N LYS A 228 5.95 -12.94 -7.78
CA LYS A 228 6.12 -14.34 -7.38
C LYS A 228 7.01 -14.46 -6.14
N ASP A 229 8.15 -13.76 -6.14
CA ASP A 229 9.13 -13.80 -5.05
C ASP A 229 8.52 -13.37 -3.71
N VAL A 230 7.65 -12.36 -3.73
CA VAL A 230 6.94 -11.89 -2.52
C VAL A 230 5.96 -12.96 -2.01
N GLN A 231 5.24 -13.65 -2.91
CA GLN A 231 4.32 -14.72 -2.52
C GLN A 231 5.07 -15.89 -1.89
N ASP A 232 6.15 -16.34 -2.53
CA ASP A 232 6.99 -17.43 -2.03
C ASP A 232 7.60 -17.05 -0.67
N THR A 233 8.03 -15.80 -0.53
CA THR A 233 8.55 -15.28 0.74
C THR A 233 7.50 -15.28 1.84
N ILE A 234 6.26 -14.84 1.60
CA ILE A 234 5.20 -14.88 2.61
C ILE A 234 4.91 -16.33 3.05
N VAL A 235 4.84 -17.26 2.10
CA VAL A 235 4.64 -18.69 2.39
C VAL A 235 5.76 -19.24 3.26
N GLU A 236 7.01 -18.91 2.95
CA GLU A 236 8.17 -19.32 3.74
C GLU A 236 8.14 -18.72 5.15
N LEU A 237 7.80 -17.43 5.28
CA LEU A 237 7.68 -16.77 6.59
C LEU A 237 6.58 -17.43 7.45
N LEU A 238 5.42 -17.74 6.86
CA LEU A 238 4.35 -18.46 7.54
C LEU A 238 4.80 -19.87 7.99
N ALA A 239 5.51 -20.59 7.12
CA ALA A 239 6.04 -21.91 7.45
C ALA A 239 7.01 -21.85 8.65
N THR A 240 7.92 -20.88 8.66
CA THR A 240 8.96 -20.75 9.67
C THR A 240 8.43 -20.19 11.00
N HIS A 241 7.64 -19.12 10.98
CA HIS A 241 7.28 -18.37 12.19
C HIS A 241 5.90 -18.68 12.74
N HIS A 242 4.96 -19.20 11.93
CA HIS A 242 3.62 -19.54 12.40
C HIS A 242 3.44 -21.04 12.69
N PHE A 243 3.84 -21.90 11.75
CA PHE A 243 3.59 -23.34 11.88
C PHE A 243 4.69 -24.12 12.60
N GLY A 244 5.95 -23.64 12.58
CA GLY A 244 7.05 -24.17 13.41
C GLY A 244 7.24 -25.69 13.34
N THR A 245 7.16 -26.29 12.15
CA THR A 245 7.12 -27.76 11.97
C THR A 245 8.49 -28.42 11.93
N ASN A 246 8.57 -29.67 12.40
CA ASN A 246 9.79 -30.51 12.39
C ASN A 246 10.31 -30.84 10.98
N SER A 247 9.43 -30.82 9.96
CA SER A 247 9.81 -30.99 8.55
C SER A 247 9.54 -29.72 7.76
N LYS A 248 10.52 -29.31 6.94
CA LYS A 248 10.43 -28.12 6.08
C LYS A 248 9.33 -28.24 5.02
N GLU A 249 9.11 -29.44 4.50
CA GLU A 249 8.10 -29.69 3.45
C GLU A 249 6.67 -29.55 3.96
N ASP A 250 6.38 -30.08 5.16
CA ASP A 250 5.07 -29.97 5.80
C ASP A 250 4.73 -28.51 6.14
N GLY A 251 5.70 -27.76 6.66
CA GLY A 251 5.54 -26.34 6.97
C GLY A 251 5.21 -25.51 5.72
N LEU A 252 5.91 -25.76 4.61
CA LEU A 252 5.63 -25.09 3.33
C LEU A 252 4.24 -25.45 2.78
N ALA A 253 3.80 -26.71 2.90
CA ALA A 253 2.47 -27.12 2.48
C ALA A 253 1.36 -26.38 3.28
N LYS A 254 1.51 -26.30 4.61
CA LYS A 254 0.60 -25.54 5.49
C LYS A 254 0.61 -24.04 5.19
N GLY A 255 1.81 -23.47 5.01
CA GLY A 255 1.99 -22.07 4.60
C GLY A 255 1.28 -21.74 3.29
N ARG A 256 1.40 -22.62 2.27
CA ARG A 256 0.69 -22.47 0.98
C ARG A 256 -0.81 -22.57 1.13
N SER A 257 -1.30 -23.51 1.95
CA SER A 257 -2.73 -23.66 2.20
C SER A 257 -3.32 -22.39 2.84
N TYR A 258 -2.69 -21.89 3.89
CA TYR A 258 -3.09 -20.64 4.56
C TYR A 258 -3.03 -19.44 3.61
N PHE A 259 -1.98 -19.35 2.80
CA PHE A 259 -1.85 -18.28 1.81
C PHE A 259 -2.96 -18.31 0.75
N ASN A 260 -3.39 -19.50 0.31
CA ASN A 260 -4.53 -19.65 -0.59
C ASN A 260 -5.86 -19.26 0.08
N GLU A 261 -6.02 -19.53 1.37
CA GLU A 261 -7.16 -19.04 2.16
C GLU A 261 -7.15 -17.51 2.28
N MET A 262 -5.98 -16.88 2.46
CA MET A 262 -5.88 -15.42 2.45
C MET A 262 -6.33 -14.84 1.10
N LYS A 263 -5.96 -15.46 -0.01
CA LYS A 263 -6.40 -15.04 -1.36
C LYS A 263 -7.91 -15.18 -1.51
N SER A 264 -8.51 -16.30 -1.10
CA SER A 264 -9.95 -16.51 -1.22
C SER A 264 -10.76 -15.54 -0.37
N LYS A 265 -10.23 -15.18 0.81
CA LYS A 265 -10.79 -14.13 1.70
C LYS A 265 -10.48 -12.70 1.25
N ARG A 266 -9.86 -12.50 0.09
CA ARG A 266 -9.45 -11.19 -0.43
C ARG A 266 -8.54 -10.39 0.50
N ARG A 267 -7.75 -11.08 1.34
CA ARG A 267 -6.75 -10.47 2.23
C ARG A 267 -5.37 -10.31 1.61
N PHE A 268 -5.15 -10.89 0.42
CA PHE A 268 -3.94 -10.71 -0.37
C PHE A 268 -4.34 -10.27 -1.78
N LEU A 269 -3.93 -9.06 -2.17
CA LEU A 269 -4.30 -8.41 -3.43
C LEU A 269 -3.05 -7.97 -4.19
N MET A 270 -3.09 -8.09 -5.51
CA MET A 270 -1.97 -7.70 -6.38
C MET A 270 -2.43 -6.82 -7.52
N ASP A 271 -1.65 -5.79 -7.83
CA ASP A 271 -1.77 -4.97 -9.04
C ASP A 271 -0.43 -4.95 -9.77
N ILE A 272 -0.34 -5.72 -10.85
CA ILE A 272 0.91 -6.15 -11.46
C ILE A 272 0.95 -5.73 -12.94
N TRP A 273 2.10 -5.23 -13.39
CA TRP A 273 2.38 -4.92 -14.80
C TRP A 273 3.75 -5.47 -15.25
N SER A 274 3.98 -5.50 -16.57
CA SER A 274 5.21 -5.96 -17.22
C SER A 274 5.76 -4.95 -18.22
#